data_AF-A0A7R9KXJ9-F1
#
_entry.id   AF-A0A7R9KXJ9-F1
#
_cell.length_a   1.000
_cell.length_b   1.000
_cell.length_c   1.000
_cell.angle_alpha   90.00
_cell.angle_beta   90.00
_cell.angle_gamma   90.00
#
_symmetry.space_group_name_H-M   'P 1'
#
loop_
_entity.id
_entity.type
_entity.pdbx_description
1 polymer ?
#
loop_
_entity_poly.entity_id
_entity_poly.type
_entity_poly.pdbx_seq_one_letter_code
_entity_poly.pdbx_strand_id
1 'polypeptide(L)'
;MSRQKKVSAVDTSVKQEDVIQAVILADSFTSRFAPITQFKPRVLLPLVNRPLLEYTLEFLSNAGIDETFIFSCSHWQQIKEFIAESPFLRTNNSMSVRVFAGESFQSMGDALRELDSKAIIKSDFILINGDSIGNLPLKEMRAQHKINRLRDKGCIMTTVFRRAKPNHRIRSSEDEFVTVVDSDSHKILHFERIMNNRRLEIPLSKFQDNASVDIHHDLQDTHISICSVSVPPLFTDNFDYETRDHFIDGIIVHEELLGHSIYAHIVDTGYCARVNNISSYDRICKDILQRFTHPTVPEMQTSCTYQRHNIYKKTGVHLEVDTKIKENVAIGTDSSFGSKTFITNSTVGSNCRIGNNVTIEDTYIWDNVVIEDNCVLKQCIIADNVHLKSNVTIKGGSLISYNVVLGPNITLKKFSHIFYDTDKKGVKFDTSIVGNEGKGVVYIADKDDESEEEEAVFEEIWGESDDENEDEDEDKWTTSTTFSDNNTSDNELIDTDLVDDTKVFFDEVVDSLQRGIKERVDCDNLILEINSSKY
;
A
#
# COMPACT_ATOMS: atom_id res chain seq x y z
N MET A 1 -69.42 -32.95 -14.23
CA MET A 1 -68.37 -32.39 -15.11
C MET A 1 -67.72 -31.21 -14.40
N SER A 2 -66.65 -31.50 -13.66
CA SER A 2 -65.82 -30.54 -12.94
C SER A 2 -64.84 -29.92 -13.93
N ARG A 3 -64.95 -28.60 -14.17
CA ARG A 3 -64.00 -27.85 -15.01
C ARG A 3 -62.84 -27.38 -14.14
N GLN A 4 -61.69 -28.04 -14.33
CA GLN A 4 -60.38 -27.66 -13.80
C GLN A 4 -60.07 -26.19 -14.14
N LYS A 5 -59.78 -25.38 -13.11
CA LYS A 5 -59.07 -24.10 -13.26
C LYS A 5 -57.62 -24.42 -13.62
N LYS A 6 -57.20 -24.04 -14.82
CA LYS A 6 -55.79 -23.93 -15.21
C LYS A 6 -55.13 -22.91 -14.29
N VAL A 7 -54.14 -23.34 -13.52
CA VAL A 7 -53.15 -22.47 -12.87
C VAL A 7 -52.21 -21.99 -13.98
N SER A 8 -52.23 -20.70 -14.27
CA SER A 8 -51.38 -20.07 -15.28
C SER A 8 -50.17 -19.41 -14.62
N ALA A 9 -49.00 -19.79 -15.14
CA ALA A 9 -47.75 -19.05 -15.23
C ALA A 9 -47.08 -18.58 -13.92
N VAL A 10 -45.98 -19.24 -13.63
CA VAL A 10 -44.88 -18.79 -12.78
C VAL A 10 -44.36 -17.45 -13.32
N ASP A 11 -44.50 -16.38 -12.53
CA ASP A 11 -43.79 -15.12 -12.73
C ASP A 11 -42.29 -15.34 -12.51
N THR A 12 -41.57 -15.68 -13.59
CA THR A 12 -40.13 -15.43 -13.67
C THR A 12 -39.92 -13.93 -13.83
N SER A 13 -39.95 -13.19 -12.72
CA SER A 13 -39.34 -11.88 -12.65
C SER A 13 -37.86 -12.04 -12.98
N VAL A 14 -37.46 -11.59 -14.18
CA VAL A 14 -36.06 -11.43 -14.56
C VAL A 14 -35.46 -10.46 -13.55
N LYS A 15 -34.75 -10.97 -12.54
CA LYS A 15 -33.90 -10.13 -11.70
C LYS A 15 -32.83 -9.59 -12.63
N GLN A 16 -32.86 -8.29 -12.92
CA GLN A 16 -31.70 -7.60 -13.46
C GLN A 16 -30.56 -7.89 -12.48
N GLU A 17 -29.54 -8.61 -12.93
CA GLU A 17 -28.34 -8.79 -12.11
C GLU A 17 -27.72 -7.41 -11.92
N ASP A 18 -27.54 -7.01 -10.66
CA ASP A 18 -26.90 -5.75 -10.33
C ASP A 18 -25.46 -5.77 -10.86
N VAL A 19 -25.14 -4.82 -11.73
CA VAL A 19 -23.80 -4.64 -12.30
C VAL A 19 -22.81 -4.44 -11.17
N ILE A 20 -21.76 -5.25 -11.16
CA ILE A 20 -20.80 -5.28 -10.07
C ILE A 20 -19.69 -4.28 -10.37
N GLN A 21 -19.57 -3.27 -9.51
CA GLN A 21 -18.65 -2.15 -9.71
C GLN A 21 -17.45 -2.24 -8.75
N ALA A 22 -16.28 -1.86 -9.24
CA ALA A 22 -15.08 -1.68 -8.43
C ALA A 22 -14.40 -0.34 -8.74
N VAL A 23 -13.76 0.23 -7.73
CA VAL A 23 -13.00 1.47 -7.77
C VAL A 23 -11.56 1.14 -7.40
N ILE A 24 -10.65 1.39 -8.33
CA ILE A 24 -9.21 1.24 -8.16
C ILE A 24 -8.60 2.63 -7.96
N LEU A 25 -7.91 2.80 -6.84
CA LEU A 25 -7.05 3.95 -6.60
C LEU A 25 -5.65 3.63 -7.15
N ALA A 26 -5.29 4.24 -8.29
CA ALA A 26 -4.02 3.95 -8.95
C ALA A 26 -2.82 4.68 -8.33
N ASP A 27 -3.06 5.76 -7.60
CA ASP A 27 -2.00 6.51 -6.95
C ASP A 27 -1.86 6.13 -5.47
N SER A 28 -0.60 6.05 -5.04
CA SER A 28 -0.22 5.77 -3.65
C SER A 28 -0.33 6.99 -2.76
N PHE A 29 -0.14 8.18 -3.33
CA PHE A 29 0.10 9.45 -2.62
C PHE A 29 1.32 9.41 -1.67
N THR A 30 2.34 8.57 -1.96
CA THR A 30 3.54 8.38 -1.13
C THR A 30 4.83 8.51 -1.95
N SER A 31 5.90 9.04 -1.34
CA SER A 31 7.25 9.17 -1.91
C SER A 31 8.14 7.91 -1.79
N ARG A 32 7.67 6.81 -1.17
CA ARG A 32 8.45 5.58 -0.88
C ARG A 32 9.23 4.93 -2.05
N PHE A 33 8.70 5.03 -3.27
CA PHE A 33 9.36 4.51 -4.48
C PHE A 33 10.08 5.61 -5.29
N ALA A 34 10.24 6.80 -4.71
CA ALA A 34 11.11 7.82 -5.28
C ALA A 34 12.55 7.29 -5.29
N PRO A 35 13.31 7.50 -6.38
CA PRO A 35 13.02 8.41 -7.48
C PRO A 35 12.43 7.71 -8.73
N ILE A 36 12.08 6.43 -8.67
CA ILE A 36 11.51 5.68 -9.80
C ILE A 36 10.14 6.24 -10.18
N THR A 37 9.30 6.55 -9.19
CA THR A 37 7.92 6.99 -9.41
C THR A 37 7.80 8.36 -10.09
N GLN A 38 8.90 9.10 -10.25
CA GLN A 38 8.94 10.36 -10.99
C GLN A 38 8.73 10.15 -12.49
N PHE A 39 9.12 9.00 -13.05
CA PHE A 39 8.98 8.72 -14.49
C PHE A 39 7.77 7.86 -14.84
N LYS A 40 7.42 6.94 -13.93
CA LYS A 40 6.40 5.93 -14.14
C LYS A 40 5.58 5.75 -12.88
N PRO A 41 4.24 5.73 -12.94
CA PRO A 41 3.41 5.57 -11.75
C PRO A 41 3.62 4.18 -11.13
N ARG A 42 3.48 4.08 -9.81
CA ARG A 42 3.77 2.84 -9.06
C ARG A 42 3.03 1.64 -9.63
N VAL A 43 1.76 1.79 -10.00
CA VAL A 43 0.93 0.70 -10.54
C VAL A 43 1.41 0.15 -11.88
N LEU A 44 2.30 0.85 -12.59
CA LEU A 44 2.89 0.35 -13.83
C LEU A 44 4.31 -0.21 -13.65
N LEU A 45 4.83 -0.24 -12.42
CA LEU A 45 6.10 -0.90 -12.13
C LEU A 45 5.95 -2.40 -12.35
N PRO A 46 6.94 -3.05 -12.98
CA PRO A 46 6.88 -4.48 -13.24
C PRO A 46 7.14 -5.26 -11.95
N LEU A 47 6.33 -6.28 -11.68
CA LEU A 47 6.48 -7.28 -10.64
C LEU A 47 6.54 -8.64 -11.34
N VAL A 48 7.67 -9.35 -11.27
CA VAL A 48 7.89 -10.60 -12.04
C VAL A 48 7.57 -10.44 -13.55
N ASN A 49 8.11 -9.38 -14.16
CA ASN A 49 7.97 -9.03 -15.58
C ASN A 49 6.53 -8.74 -16.04
N ARG A 50 5.69 -8.24 -15.13
CA ARG A 50 4.31 -7.83 -15.40
C ARG A 50 3.91 -6.61 -14.55
N PRO A 51 3.24 -5.59 -15.09
CA PRO A 51 2.84 -4.42 -14.31
C PRO A 51 1.90 -4.76 -13.13
N LEU A 52 2.06 -4.06 -12.00
CA LEU A 52 1.23 -4.24 -10.80
C LEU A 52 -0.28 -4.14 -11.07
N LEU A 53 -0.69 -3.16 -11.88
CA LEU A 53 -2.10 -2.94 -12.23
C LEU A 53 -2.75 -4.15 -12.88
N GLU A 54 -2.00 -4.91 -13.68
CA GLU A 54 -2.54 -6.11 -14.33
C GLU A 54 -2.85 -7.23 -13.34
N TYR A 55 -2.08 -7.36 -12.25
CA TYR A 55 -2.40 -8.32 -11.18
C TYR A 55 -3.73 -7.96 -10.52
N THR A 56 -3.92 -6.67 -10.22
CA THR A 56 -5.17 -6.16 -9.63
C THR A 56 -6.36 -6.36 -10.57
N LEU A 57 -6.20 -6.04 -11.87
CA LEU A 57 -7.26 -6.23 -12.86
C LEU A 57 -7.65 -7.71 -13.05
N GLU A 58 -6.66 -8.61 -13.07
CA GLU A 58 -6.93 -10.05 -13.15
C GLU A 58 -7.61 -10.58 -11.89
N PHE A 59 -7.19 -10.10 -10.71
CA PHE A 59 -7.82 -10.43 -9.45
C PHE A 59 -9.32 -10.03 -9.44
N LEU A 60 -9.63 -8.81 -9.88
CA LEU A 60 -11.01 -8.33 -9.98
C LEU A 60 -11.81 -9.07 -11.06
N SER A 61 -11.18 -9.45 -12.17
CA SER A 61 -11.83 -10.20 -13.24
C SER A 61 -12.20 -11.61 -12.79
N ASN A 62 -11.29 -12.29 -12.08
CA ASN A 62 -11.55 -13.60 -11.49
C ASN A 62 -12.67 -13.56 -10.44
N ALA A 63 -12.82 -12.43 -9.75
CA ALA A 63 -13.95 -12.17 -8.84
C ALA A 63 -15.29 -11.97 -9.56
N GLY A 64 -15.29 -11.74 -10.87
CA GLY A 64 -16.48 -11.51 -11.68
C GLY A 64 -17.02 -10.08 -11.54
N ILE A 65 -16.14 -9.09 -11.59
CA ILE A 65 -16.51 -7.67 -11.61
C ILE A 65 -16.73 -7.21 -13.05
N ASP A 66 -17.82 -6.47 -13.28
CA ASP A 66 -18.28 -6.06 -14.61
C ASP A 66 -17.76 -4.67 -15.02
N GLU A 67 -17.74 -3.72 -14.08
CA GLU A 67 -17.26 -2.35 -14.32
C GLU A 67 -16.19 -1.98 -13.31
N THR A 68 -15.06 -1.47 -13.81
CA THR A 68 -13.94 -1.01 -12.99
C THR A 68 -13.58 0.43 -13.32
N PHE A 69 -13.44 1.25 -12.29
CA PHE A 69 -13.11 2.67 -12.37
C PHE A 69 -11.73 2.91 -11.79
N ILE A 70 -10.80 3.39 -12.60
CA ILE A 70 -9.43 3.67 -12.17
C ILE A 70 -9.29 5.18 -11.99
N PHE A 71 -8.94 5.61 -10.79
CA PHE A 71 -8.65 7.01 -10.46
C PHE A 71 -7.15 7.22 -10.43
N SER A 72 -6.67 8.19 -11.21
CA SER A 72 -5.27 8.58 -11.27
C SER A 72 -5.12 10.08 -11.51
N CYS A 73 -4.19 10.68 -10.77
CA CYS A 73 -3.64 12.01 -10.92
C CYS A 73 -2.29 11.95 -11.64
N SER A 74 -1.35 11.15 -11.12
CA SER A 74 0.02 11.09 -11.64
C SER A 74 0.13 10.24 -12.90
N HIS A 75 0.74 10.78 -13.96
CA HIS A 75 1.03 10.06 -15.21
C HIS A 75 -0.17 9.30 -15.81
N TRP A 76 -1.39 9.81 -15.64
CA TRP A 76 -2.63 9.14 -16.07
C TRP A 76 -2.65 8.79 -17.57
N GLN A 77 -1.90 9.53 -18.39
CA GLN A 77 -1.74 9.27 -19.82
C GLN A 77 -1.10 7.90 -20.07
N GLN A 78 -0.04 7.57 -19.32
CA GLN A 78 0.63 6.27 -19.41
C GLN A 78 -0.31 5.14 -18.99
N ILE A 79 -1.15 5.36 -17.98
CA ILE A 79 -2.14 4.37 -17.53
C ILE A 79 -3.21 4.14 -18.61
N LYS A 80 -3.69 5.21 -19.26
CA LYS A 80 -4.66 5.08 -20.36
C LYS A 80 -4.07 4.37 -21.57
N GLU A 81 -2.84 4.71 -21.96
CA GLU A 81 -2.11 4.04 -23.03
C GLU A 81 -1.93 2.56 -22.72
N PHE A 82 -1.46 2.24 -21.51
CA PHE A 82 -1.32 0.88 -21.03
C PHE A 82 -2.63 0.07 -21.11
N ILE A 83 -3.75 0.65 -20.68
CA ILE A 83 -5.06 0.01 -20.73
C ILE A 83 -5.54 -0.22 -22.18
N ALA A 84 -5.31 0.74 -23.07
CA ALA A 84 -5.63 0.59 -24.49
C ALA A 84 -4.77 -0.50 -25.17
N GLU A 85 -3.51 -0.61 -24.76
CA GLU A 85 -2.55 -1.59 -25.28
C GLU A 85 -2.63 -2.96 -24.60
N SER A 86 -3.30 -3.07 -23.45
CA SER A 86 -3.30 -4.30 -22.66
C SER A 86 -3.96 -5.46 -23.42
N PRO A 87 -3.25 -6.57 -23.66
CA PRO A 87 -3.81 -7.75 -24.29
C PRO A 87 -4.86 -8.44 -23.42
N PHE A 88 -4.77 -8.28 -22.09
CA PHE A 88 -5.72 -8.85 -21.14
C PHE A 88 -7.14 -8.32 -21.39
N LEU A 89 -7.29 -7.00 -21.48
CA LEU A 89 -8.59 -6.35 -21.71
C LEU A 89 -9.13 -6.61 -23.12
N ARG A 90 -8.27 -6.78 -24.13
CA ARG A 90 -8.70 -7.15 -25.49
C ARG A 90 -9.22 -8.58 -25.58
N THR A 91 -8.70 -9.48 -24.75
CA THR A 91 -9.08 -10.89 -24.76
C THR A 91 -10.27 -11.14 -23.83
N ASN A 92 -10.37 -10.35 -22.76
CA ASN A 92 -11.33 -10.52 -21.70
C ASN A 92 -12.46 -9.48 -21.79
N ASN A 93 -13.49 -9.78 -22.59
CA ASN A 93 -14.61 -8.87 -22.83
C ASN A 93 -15.62 -8.79 -21.66
N SER A 94 -15.39 -9.49 -20.53
CA SER A 94 -16.36 -9.51 -19.42
C SER A 94 -16.28 -8.29 -18.51
N MET A 95 -15.16 -7.55 -18.53
CA MET A 95 -14.93 -6.40 -17.66
C MET A 95 -14.70 -5.13 -18.48
N SER A 96 -15.45 -4.08 -18.17
CA SER A 96 -15.22 -2.74 -18.72
C SER A 96 -14.36 -1.92 -17.76
N VAL A 97 -13.31 -1.29 -18.28
CA VAL A 97 -12.39 -0.46 -17.50
C VAL A 97 -12.47 0.98 -17.98
N ARG A 98 -12.69 1.92 -17.06
CA ARG A 98 -12.72 3.37 -17.34
C ARG A 98 -11.73 4.09 -16.46
N VAL A 99 -10.89 4.94 -17.06
CA VAL A 99 -9.88 5.73 -16.34
C VAL A 99 -10.38 7.16 -16.17
N PHE A 100 -10.47 7.60 -14.92
CA PHE A 100 -10.69 8.99 -14.55
C PHE A 100 -9.36 9.64 -14.20
N ALA A 101 -9.01 10.63 -15.02
CA ALA A 101 -7.88 11.49 -14.80
C ALA A 101 -8.35 12.78 -14.13
N GLY A 102 -7.61 13.25 -13.13
CA GLY A 102 -7.85 14.54 -12.49
C GLY A 102 -6.59 15.04 -11.81
N GLU A 103 -6.25 16.30 -12.05
CA GLU A 103 -5.06 16.95 -11.46
C GLU A 103 -5.28 17.36 -10.00
N SER A 104 -6.51 17.27 -9.51
CA SER A 104 -6.93 17.69 -8.17
C SER A 104 -6.88 16.60 -7.10
N PHE A 105 -6.55 15.35 -7.45
CA PHE A 105 -6.52 14.28 -6.45
C PHE A 105 -5.17 14.29 -5.73
N GLN A 106 -5.15 14.71 -4.48
CA GLN A 106 -3.98 14.62 -3.60
C GLN A 106 -4.14 13.52 -2.55
N SER A 107 -5.38 13.08 -2.30
CA SER A 107 -5.71 12.03 -1.34
C SER A 107 -6.70 11.01 -1.89
N MET A 108 -6.87 9.91 -1.14
CA MET A 108 -7.94 8.94 -1.39
C MET A 108 -9.32 9.59 -1.25
N GLY A 109 -9.48 10.48 -0.26
CA GLY A 109 -10.72 11.22 -0.02
C GLY A 109 -11.15 12.04 -1.23
N ASP A 110 -10.21 12.74 -1.89
CA ASP A 110 -10.50 13.52 -3.09
C ASP A 110 -11.00 12.67 -4.25
N ALA A 111 -10.43 11.47 -4.43
CA ALA A 111 -10.88 10.54 -5.46
C ALA A 111 -12.32 10.07 -5.19
N LEU A 112 -12.70 9.87 -3.93
CA LEU A 112 -14.06 9.49 -3.54
C LEU A 112 -15.06 10.67 -3.64
N ARG A 113 -14.63 11.90 -3.38
CA ARG A 113 -15.45 13.11 -3.62
C ARG A 113 -15.76 13.33 -5.10
N GLU A 114 -14.77 13.09 -5.95
CA GLU A 114 -14.96 13.14 -7.39
C GLU A 114 -15.87 12.00 -7.88
N LEU A 115 -15.76 10.81 -7.26
CA LEU A 115 -16.63 9.69 -7.54
C LEU A 115 -18.10 10.02 -7.24
N ASP A 116 -18.35 10.69 -6.10
CA ASP A 116 -19.67 11.19 -5.71
C ASP A 116 -20.19 12.25 -6.70
N SER A 117 -19.35 13.23 -7.04
CA SER A 117 -19.66 14.31 -7.99
C SER A 117 -20.10 13.78 -9.37
N LYS A 118 -19.58 12.61 -9.77
CA LYS A 118 -19.94 11.97 -11.05
C LYS A 118 -21.14 11.02 -10.96
N ALA A 119 -21.61 10.66 -9.76
CA ALA A 119 -22.75 9.79 -9.51
C ALA A 119 -22.74 8.49 -10.34
N ILE A 120 -21.57 7.84 -10.45
CA ILE A 120 -21.36 6.66 -11.31
C ILE A 120 -21.70 5.35 -10.59
N ILE A 121 -21.54 5.35 -9.27
CA ILE A 121 -21.80 4.18 -8.42
C ILE A 121 -23.31 4.01 -8.25
N LYS A 122 -23.80 2.81 -8.58
CA LYS A 122 -25.22 2.46 -8.54
C LYS A 122 -25.58 1.53 -7.38
N SER A 123 -24.63 0.75 -6.91
CA SER A 123 -24.81 -0.25 -5.86
C SER A 123 -23.52 -0.43 -5.05
N ASP A 124 -23.52 -1.34 -4.07
CA ASP A 124 -22.33 -1.67 -3.30
C ASP A 124 -21.14 -1.98 -4.23
N PHE A 125 -20.00 -1.34 -3.97
CA PHE A 125 -18.82 -1.41 -4.81
C PHE A 125 -17.59 -1.84 -4.00
N ILE A 126 -16.59 -2.35 -4.71
CA ILE A 126 -15.31 -2.74 -4.09
C ILE A 126 -14.33 -1.59 -4.24
N LEU A 127 -13.77 -1.11 -3.15
CA LEU A 127 -12.66 -0.17 -3.10
C LEU A 127 -11.36 -0.94 -2.92
N ILE A 128 -10.40 -0.75 -3.82
CA ILE A 128 -9.10 -1.43 -3.81
C ILE A 128 -7.99 -0.49 -4.32
N ASN A 129 -6.78 -0.67 -3.85
CA ASN A 129 -5.61 0.02 -4.40
C ASN A 129 -5.03 -0.72 -5.61
N GLY A 130 -4.51 0.01 -6.60
CA GLY A 130 -4.02 -0.54 -7.87
C GLY A 130 -2.78 -1.43 -7.77
N ASP A 131 -2.13 -1.45 -6.61
CA ASP A 131 -0.94 -2.22 -6.24
C ASP A 131 -1.25 -3.42 -5.33
N SER A 132 -2.49 -3.92 -5.36
CA SER A 132 -2.94 -5.05 -4.55
C SER A 132 -2.93 -6.36 -5.35
N ILE A 133 -2.16 -7.35 -4.90
CA ILE A 133 -2.07 -8.67 -5.53
C ILE A 133 -2.72 -9.70 -4.61
N GLY A 134 -3.68 -10.46 -5.14
CA GLY A 134 -4.29 -11.53 -4.37
C GLY A 134 -5.16 -12.48 -5.17
N ASN A 135 -5.70 -13.47 -4.45
CA ASN A 135 -6.63 -14.49 -4.93
C ASN A 135 -7.77 -14.73 -3.93
N LEU A 136 -8.08 -13.75 -3.09
CA LEU A 136 -9.16 -13.85 -2.10
C LEU A 136 -10.54 -14.06 -2.75
N PRO A 137 -11.45 -14.82 -2.11
CA PRO A 137 -12.78 -15.08 -2.64
C PRO A 137 -13.72 -13.87 -2.45
N LEU A 138 -13.55 -12.81 -3.24
CA LEU A 138 -14.34 -11.56 -3.16
C LEU A 138 -15.86 -11.79 -3.26
N LYS A 139 -16.30 -12.87 -3.91
CA LYS A 139 -17.72 -13.23 -4.02
C LYS A 139 -18.34 -13.55 -2.66
N GLU A 140 -17.63 -14.29 -1.81
CA GLU A 140 -18.07 -14.67 -0.46
C GLU A 140 -18.11 -13.44 0.45
N MET A 141 -17.07 -12.62 0.36
CA MET A 141 -16.91 -11.41 1.15
C MET A 141 -18.02 -10.39 0.86
N ARG A 142 -18.41 -10.27 -0.41
CA ARG A 142 -19.57 -9.45 -0.81
C ARG A 142 -20.90 -10.03 -0.37
N ALA A 143 -21.07 -11.35 -0.42
CA ALA A 143 -22.27 -11.98 0.12
C ALA A 143 -22.40 -11.70 1.62
N GLN A 144 -21.28 -11.75 2.36
CA GLN A 144 -21.24 -11.39 3.77
C GLN A 144 -21.60 -9.91 4.00
N HIS A 145 -21.06 -8.99 3.20
CA HIS A 145 -21.45 -7.57 3.29
C HIS A 145 -22.96 -7.38 3.09
N LYS A 146 -23.57 -8.05 2.11
CA LYS A 146 -25.03 -8.00 1.90
C LYS A 146 -25.81 -8.53 3.11
N ILE A 147 -25.33 -9.59 3.76
CA ILE A 147 -25.95 -10.11 4.99
C ILE A 147 -25.83 -9.09 6.13
N ASN A 148 -24.66 -8.49 6.31
CA ASN A 148 -24.44 -7.45 7.32
C ASN A 148 -25.35 -6.25 7.09
N ARG A 149 -25.53 -5.81 5.85
CA ARG A 149 -26.47 -4.74 5.47
C ARG A 149 -27.94 -5.08 5.73
N LEU A 150 -28.32 -6.34 5.60
CA LEU A 150 -29.67 -6.79 5.92
C LEU A 150 -29.93 -6.83 7.43
N ARG A 151 -28.92 -7.17 8.23
CA ARG A 151 -28.98 -7.15 9.69
C ARG A 151 -28.96 -5.71 10.23
N ASP A 152 -28.09 -4.89 9.66
CA ASP A 152 -27.82 -3.53 10.09
C ASP A 152 -27.88 -2.56 8.89
N LYS A 153 -28.92 -1.73 8.86
CA LYS A 153 -29.10 -0.74 7.80
C LYS A 153 -28.02 0.36 7.82
N GLY A 154 -27.34 0.55 8.94
CA GLY A 154 -26.24 1.49 9.13
C GLY A 154 -24.89 0.95 8.62
N CYS A 155 -24.82 -0.31 8.17
CA CYS A 155 -23.58 -0.88 7.63
C CYS A 155 -23.16 -0.18 6.33
N ILE A 156 -22.11 0.63 6.40
CA ILE A 156 -21.59 1.39 5.26
C ILE A 156 -20.38 0.73 4.60
N MET A 157 -19.57 0.00 5.37
CA MET A 157 -18.31 -0.57 4.87
C MET A 157 -18.00 -1.90 5.55
N THR A 158 -17.42 -2.83 4.78
CA THR A 158 -16.82 -4.05 5.31
C THR A 158 -15.37 -4.14 4.85
N THR A 159 -14.44 -3.99 5.79
CA THR A 159 -12.99 -4.06 5.57
C THR A 159 -12.53 -5.51 5.68
N VAL A 160 -11.58 -5.89 4.82
CA VAL A 160 -11.13 -7.26 4.71
C VAL A 160 -9.77 -7.40 5.36
N PHE A 161 -9.68 -8.34 6.29
CA PHE A 161 -8.43 -8.70 6.94
C PHE A 161 -8.08 -10.15 6.62
N ARG A 162 -6.79 -10.45 6.59
CA ARG A 162 -6.28 -11.80 6.44
C ARG A 162 -5.55 -12.21 7.71
N ARG A 163 -5.76 -13.43 8.19
CA ARG A 163 -5.02 -13.92 9.36
C ARG A 163 -3.54 -14.13 9.00
N ALA A 164 -2.66 -13.40 9.68
CA ALA A 164 -1.21 -13.49 9.54
C ALA A 164 -0.53 -13.15 10.87
N LYS A 165 0.34 -14.04 11.35
CA LYS A 165 1.07 -13.84 12.60
C LYS A 165 1.89 -12.53 12.58
N PRO A 166 2.12 -11.88 13.73
CA PRO A 166 2.90 -10.63 13.83
C PRO A 166 4.22 -10.63 13.04
N ASN A 167 5.01 -11.69 13.14
CA ASN A 167 6.31 -11.79 12.46
C ASN A 167 6.21 -12.45 11.07
N HIS A 168 5.03 -12.46 10.45
CA HIS A 168 4.86 -13.05 9.14
C HIS A 168 5.56 -12.19 8.09
N ARG A 169 6.32 -12.82 7.19
CA ARG A 169 7.12 -12.16 6.15
C ARG A 169 6.39 -11.04 5.39
N ILE A 170 5.09 -11.19 5.17
CA ILE A 170 4.29 -10.25 4.37
C ILE A 170 3.94 -8.95 5.10
N ARG A 171 4.07 -8.92 6.44
CA ARG A 171 3.77 -7.75 7.25
C ARG A 171 5.02 -6.87 7.31
N SER A 172 4.81 -5.58 7.04
CA SER A 172 5.81 -4.53 7.20
C SER A 172 5.55 -3.83 8.54
N SER A 173 6.58 -3.24 9.15
CA SER A 173 6.46 -2.44 10.37
C SER A 173 5.41 -1.32 10.23
N GLU A 174 5.38 -0.67 9.07
CA GLU A 174 4.41 0.41 8.77
C GLU A 174 2.95 -0.05 8.62
N ASP A 175 2.73 -1.34 8.34
CA ASP A 175 1.40 -1.93 8.17
C ASP A 175 0.95 -2.65 9.45
N GLU A 176 1.65 -2.46 10.57
CA GLU A 176 1.21 -2.99 11.85
C GLU A 176 0.04 -2.19 12.42
N PHE A 177 -0.99 -2.91 12.86
CA PHE A 177 -2.18 -2.31 13.46
C PHE A 177 -2.74 -3.23 14.54
N VAL A 178 -3.59 -2.66 15.38
CA VAL A 178 -4.48 -3.39 16.27
C VAL A 178 -5.91 -3.03 15.89
N THR A 179 -6.76 -4.03 15.82
CA THR A 179 -8.20 -3.81 15.69
C THR A 179 -8.94 -4.54 16.80
N VAL A 180 -9.97 -3.87 17.32
CA VAL A 180 -10.87 -4.41 18.32
C VAL A 180 -12.21 -4.65 17.63
N VAL A 181 -12.69 -5.89 17.68
CA VAL A 181 -13.92 -6.30 17.01
C VAL A 181 -14.87 -6.95 18.01
N ASP A 182 -16.16 -6.80 17.77
CA ASP A 182 -17.18 -7.60 18.47
C ASP A 182 -17.12 -9.06 18.00
N SER A 183 -17.09 -10.01 18.93
CA SER A 183 -16.90 -11.44 18.63
C SER A 183 -18.04 -12.04 17.80
N ASP A 184 -19.28 -11.61 18.05
CA ASP A 184 -20.47 -12.17 17.40
C ASP A 184 -20.76 -11.51 16.05
N SER A 185 -20.66 -10.19 15.99
CA SER A 185 -21.04 -9.41 14.82
C SER A 185 -19.89 -9.11 13.87
N HIS A 186 -18.64 -9.24 14.33
CA HIS A 186 -17.41 -8.76 13.70
C HIS A 186 -17.48 -7.27 13.33
N LYS A 187 -18.19 -6.48 14.11
CA LYS A 187 -18.21 -5.01 14.00
C LYS A 187 -16.90 -4.45 14.53
N ILE A 188 -16.30 -3.48 13.84
CA ILE A 188 -15.08 -2.81 14.28
C ILE A 188 -15.46 -1.77 15.33
N LEU A 189 -14.83 -1.85 16.51
CA LEU A 189 -15.06 -0.98 17.65
C LEU A 189 -13.91 0.01 17.88
N HIS A 190 -12.69 -0.39 17.52
CA HIS A 190 -11.48 0.43 17.57
C HIS A 190 -10.51 -0.05 16.49
N PHE A 191 -9.80 0.89 15.88
CA PHE A 191 -8.77 0.64 14.88
C PHE A 191 -7.63 1.62 15.12
N GLU A 192 -6.40 1.12 15.18
CA GLU A 192 -5.23 1.96 15.44
C GLU A 192 -3.99 1.35 14.80
N ARG A 193 -3.19 2.17 14.12
CA ARG A 193 -1.90 1.77 13.54
C ARG A 193 -0.76 1.94 14.54
N ILE A 194 0.15 0.97 14.57
CA ILE A 194 1.32 0.97 15.44
C ILE A 194 2.52 1.44 14.63
N MET A 195 2.84 2.74 14.68
CA MET A 195 4.03 3.31 14.01
C MET A 195 5.22 3.48 14.96
N ASN A 196 5.44 2.54 15.90
CA ASN A 196 6.45 2.50 16.98
C ASN A 196 5.95 2.73 18.42
N ASN A 197 4.64 2.90 18.61
CA ASN A 197 4.07 3.00 19.96
C ASN A 197 4.03 1.63 20.65
N ARG A 198 4.73 1.52 21.79
CA ARG A 198 4.71 0.31 22.63
C ARG A 198 3.46 0.18 23.51
N ARG A 199 2.53 1.14 23.41
CA ARG A 199 1.31 1.22 24.25
C ARG A 199 0.10 1.46 23.36
N LEU A 200 -1.01 0.84 23.73
CA LEU A 200 -2.30 0.94 23.06
C LEU A 200 -3.32 1.48 24.07
N GLU A 201 -4.06 2.52 23.69
CA GLU A 201 -5.07 3.15 24.54
C GLU A 201 -6.46 2.91 23.94
N ILE A 202 -7.20 1.96 24.52
CA ILE A 202 -8.57 1.64 24.06
C ILE A 202 -9.58 2.29 25.02
N PRO A 203 -10.56 3.05 24.51
CA PRO A 203 -11.61 3.63 25.35
C PRO A 203 -12.45 2.55 26.07
N LEU A 204 -12.63 2.72 27.39
CA LEU A 204 -13.41 1.80 28.22
C LEU A 204 -14.88 1.68 27.81
N SER A 205 -15.46 2.72 27.21
CA SER A 205 -16.85 2.71 26.71
C SER A 205 -17.12 1.56 25.74
N LYS A 206 -16.16 1.24 24.87
CA LYS A 206 -16.30 0.18 23.87
C LYS A 206 -16.47 -1.21 24.49
N PHE A 207 -15.99 -1.43 25.72
CA PHE A 207 -16.18 -2.68 26.46
C PHE A 207 -17.46 -2.71 27.31
N GLN A 208 -18.03 -1.56 27.64
CA GLN A 208 -19.27 -1.48 28.41
C GLN A 208 -20.49 -1.79 27.54
N ASP A 209 -20.44 -1.38 26.28
CA ASP A 209 -21.56 -1.52 25.34
C ASP A 209 -21.65 -2.92 24.70
N ASN A 210 -20.56 -3.69 24.72
CA ASN A 210 -20.45 -4.98 24.01
C ASN A 210 -20.17 -6.13 24.98
N ALA A 211 -20.90 -7.24 24.83
CA ALA A 211 -20.80 -8.39 25.73
C ALA A 211 -19.53 -9.23 25.54
N SER A 212 -18.99 -9.25 24.32
CA SER A 212 -17.81 -10.03 23.93
C SER A 212 -16.96 -9.24 22.94
N VAL A 213 -15.68 -9.06 23.26
CA VAL A 213 -14.78 -8.23 22.45
C VAL A 213 -13.49 -9.01 22.21
N ASP A 214 -13.10 -9.11 20.95
CA ASP A 214 -11.84 -9.72 20.52
C ASP A 214 -10.85 -8.62 20.09
N ILE A 215 -9.62 -8.72 20.61
CA ILE A 215 -8.51 -7.83 20.24
C ILE A 215 -7.58 -8.59 19.31
N HIS A 216 -7.40 -8.06 18.11
CA HIS A 216 -6.60 -8.67 17.06
C HIS A 216 -5.33 -7.88 16.77
N HIS A 217 -4.20 -8.57 16.91
CA HIS A 217 -2.91 -8.18 16.35
C HIS A 217 -2.34 -9.29 15.42
N ASP A 218 -3.11 -10.34 15.16
CA ASP A 218 -2.77 -11.47 14.28
C ASP A 218 -3.33 -11.30 12.85
N LEU A 219 -3.65 -10.08 12.46
CA LEU A 219 -4.26 -9.76 11.18
C LEU A 219 -3.31 -8.94 10.30
N GLN A 220 -3.41 -9.18 8.99
CA GLN A 220 -2.80 -8.39 7.93
C GLN A 220 -3.91 -7.58 7.24
N ASP A 221 -3.65 -6.30 7.04
CA ASP A 221 -4.51 -5.42 6.27
C ASP A 221 -4.38 -5.73 4.77
N THR A 222 -5.51 -6.00 4.12
CA THR A 222 -5.53 -6.27 2.69
C THR A 222 -5.79 -5.02 1.85
N HIS A 223 -6.20 -3.91 2.50
CA HIS A 223 -6.69 -2.68 1.86
C HIS A 223 -7.86 -2.88 0.88
N ILE A 224 -8.54 -4.01 0.95
CA ILE A 224 -9.78 -4.25 0.21
C ILE A 224 -10.95 -3.90 1.12
N SER A 225 -11.81 -3.00 0.66
CA SER A 225 -13.02 -2.61 1.37
C SER A 225 -14.22 -2.74 0.47
N ILE A 226 -15.30 -3.31 0.98
CA ILE A 226 -16.59 -3.38 0.30
C ILE A 226 -17.44 -2.25 0.86
N CYS A 227 -17.80 -1.30 0.01
CA CYS A 227 -18.41 -0.03 0.38
C CYS A 227 -19.83 0.06 -0.16
N SER A 228 -20.71 0.63 0.65
CA SER A 228 -22.04 1.11 0.23
C SER A 228 -21.91 2.37 -0.61
N VAL A 229 -22.94 2.64 -1.42
CA VAL A 229 -23.13 3.91 -2.15
C VAL A 229 -23.15 5.14 -1.24
N SER A 230 -23.35 4.95 0.06
CA SER A 230 -23.32 6.01 1.08
C SER A 230 -21.91 6.51 1.41
N VAL A 231 -20.86 5.74 1.09
CA VAL A 231 -19.48 6.10 1.46
C VAL A 231 -18.99 7.36 0.74
N PRO A 232 -19.10 7.51 -0.60
CA PRO A 232 -18.62 8.71 -1.29
C PRO A 232 -19.25 10.03 -0.78
N PRO A 233 -20.58 10.14 -0.54
CA PRO A 233 -21.16 11.34 0.07
C PRO A 233 -20.58 11.69 1.45
N LEU A 234 -20.25 10.71 2.29
CA LEU A 234 -19.66 10.97 3.61
C LEU A 234 -18.26 11.60 3.52
N PHE A 235 -17.51 11.32 2.46
CA PHE A 235 -16.25 12.00 2.16
C PHE A 235 -16.47 13.42 1.61
N THR A 236 -17.58 13.67 0.91
CA THR A 236 -17.97 15.02 0.46
C THR A 236 -18.42 15.88 1.63
N ASP A 237 -19.17 15.32 2.57
CA ASP A 237 -19.66 16.04 3.75
C ASP A 237 -18.53 16.35 4.74
N ASN A 238 -17.55 15.44 4.89
CA ASN A 238 -16.41 15.58 5.79
C ASN A 238 -15.10 15.75 5.00
N PHE A 239 -14.65 16.98 4.85
CA PHE A 239 -13.44 17.31 4.08
C PHE A 239 -12.14 16.84 4.74
N ASP A 240 -12.16 16.58 6.05
CA ASP A 240 -10.96 16.17 6.81
C ASP A 240 -10.56 14.71 6.57
N TYR A 241 -11.43 13.90 5.97
CA TYR A 241 -11.13 12.50 5.67
C TYR A 241 -10.28 12.36 4.40
N GLU A 242 -8.97 12.21 4.56
CA GLU A 242 -8.03 12.04 3.45
C GLU A 242 -7.73 10.56 3.13
N THR A 243 -7.63 9.70 4.15
CA THR A 243 -7.25 8.29 4.02
C THR A 243 -8.38 7.36 4.48
N ARG A 244 -8.28 6.07 4.13
CA ARG A 244 -9.22 5.04 4.62
C ARG A 244 -9.23 4.96 6.15
N ASP A 245 -8.07 5.11 6.78
CA ASP A 245 -7.94 4.92 8.23
C ASP A 245 -8.57 6.09 8.98
N HIS A 246 -8.32 7.34 8.55
CA HIS A 246 -9.01 8.52 9.10
C HIS A 246 -10.54 8.38 8.99
N PHE A 247 -11.02 7.81 7.88
CA PHE A 247 -12.44 7.54 7.70
C PHE A 247 -12.97 6.47 8.67
N ILE A 248 -12.24 5.38 8.87
CA ILE A 248 -12.63 4.33 9.83
C ILE A 248 -12.71 4.91 11.23
N ASP A 249 -11.67 5.62 11.66
CA ASP A 249 -11.58 6.19 13.00
C ASP A 249 -12.66 7.26 13.22
N GLY A 250 -12.87 8.14 12.23
CA GLY A 250 -13.91 9.16 12.25
C GLY A 250 -15.32 8.57 12.40
N ILE A 251 -15.64 7.49 11.67
CA ILE A 251 -16.94 6.83 11.77
C ILE A 251 -17.11 6.11 13.12
N ILE A 252 -16.06 5.49 13.65
CA ILE A 252 -16.10 4.80 14.96
C ILE A 252 -16.29 5.79 16.12
N VAL A 253 -15.70 6.98 16.03
CA VAL A 253 -15.84 8.05 17.03
C VAL A 253 -17.22 8.70 16.95
N HIS A 254 -17.74 8.97 15.76
CA HIS A 254 -19.04 9.62 15.55
C HIS A 254 -20.22 8.65 15.40
N GLU A 255 -20.05 7.42 15.87
CA GLU A 255 -21.05 6.35 15.73
C GLU A 255 -22.41 6.74 16.33
N GLU A 256 -22.42 7.37 17.50
CA GLU A 256 -23.66 7.79 18.19
C GLU A 256 -24.45 8.85 17.41
N LEU A 257 -23.77 9.65 16.58
CA LEU A 257 -24.38 10.74 15.82
C LEU A 257 -24.88 10.28 14.45
N LEU A 258 -24.08 9.49 13.74
CA LEU A 258 -24.35 9.09 12.36
C LEU A 258 -25.09 7.75 12.25
N GLY A 259 -24.97 6.89 13.27
CA GLY A 259 -25.54 5.54 13.25
C GLY A 259 -24.95 4.66 12.13
N HIS A 260 -23.71 4.94 11.74
CA HIS A 260 -22.99 4.19 10.71
C HIS A 260 -22.04 3.19 11.35
N SER A 261 -21.98 1.99 10.77
CA SER A 261 -21.18 0.90 11.29
C SER A 261 -20.25 0.32 10.21
N ILE A 262 -19.07 -0.08 10.65
CA ILE A 262 -18.04 -0.72 9.83
C ILE A 262 -17.80 -2.13 10.37
N TYR A 263 -17.72 -3.10 9.48
CA TYR A 263 -17.52 -4.50 9.83
C TYR A 263 -16.17 -5.00 9.32
N ALA A 264 -15.57 -5.94 10.05
CA ALA A 264 -14.41 -6.69 9.64
C ALA A 264 -14.85 -8.03 9.03
N HIS A 265 -14.23 -8.42 7.92
CA HIS A 265 -14.31 -9.78 7.40
C HIS A 265 -12.92 -10.40 7.43
N ILE A 266 -12.72 -11.35 8.34
CA ILE A 266 -11.45 -12.02 8.57
C ILE A 266 -11.40 -13.29 7.71
N VAL A 267 -10.38 -13.39 6.86
CA VAL A 267 -10.16 -14.52 5.97
C VAL A 267 -8.94 -15.33 6.42
N ASP A 268 -9.11 -16.64 6.59
CA ASP A 268 -8.03 -17.56 6.96
C ASP A 268 -7.29 -18.14 5.74
N THR A 269 -7.96 -18.20 4.58
CA THR A 269 -7.45 -18.86 3.37
C THR A 269 -7.32 -17.92 2.18
N GLY A 270 -6.27 -18.11 1.40
CA GLY A 270 -5.95 -17.25 0.26
C GLY A 270 -4.84 -16.28 0.60
N TYR A 271 -4.45 -15.51 -0.41
CA TYR A 271 -3.33 -14.60 -0.39
C TYR A 271 -3.81 -13.22 -0.86
N CYS A 272 -3.42 -12.19 -0.12
CA CYS A 272 -3.52 -10.81 -0.56
C CYS A 272 -2.37 -10.03 0.06
N ALA A 273 -1.78 -9.15 -0.73
CA ALA A 273 -0.67 -8.31 -0.34
C ALA A 273 -0.70 -7.03 -1.16
N ARG A 274 -0.24 -5.94 -0.54
CA ARG A 274 -0.10 -4.65 -1.20
C ARG A 274 1.38 -4.28 -1.25
N VAL A 275 1.80 -3.66 -2.35
CA VAL A 275 3.17 -3.17 -2.49
C VAL A 275 3.28 -1.75 -1.94
N ASN A 276 3.56 -1.61 -0.64
CA ASN A 276 3.82 -0.31 0.00
C ASN A 276 5.28 0.12 -0.17
N ASN A 277 6.21 -0.77 0.19
CA ASN A 277 7.65 -0.50 0.31
C ASN A 277 8.47 -1.42 -0.58
N ILE A 278 9.75 -1.10 -0.74
CA ILE A 278 10.68 -1.93 -1.51
C ILE A 278 10.86 -3.32 -0.87
N SER A 279 10.89 -3.41 0.46
CA SER A 279 10.87 -4.69 1.17
C SER A 279 9.62 -5.53 0.85
N SER A 280 8.44 -4.90 0.83
CA SER A 280 7.19 -5.59 0.43
C SER A 280 7.24 -6.06 -1.03
N TYR A 281 7.86 -5.28 -1.92
CA TYR A 281 8.05 -5.65 -3.32
C TYR A 281 8.92 -6.90 -3.46
N ASP A 282 10.04 -7.00 -2.71
CA ASP A 282 10.88 -8.20 -2.67
C ASP A 282 10.11 -9.44 -2.19
N ARG A 283 9.39 -9.28 -1.08
CA ARG A 283 8.58 -10.33 -0.43
C ARG A 283 7.49 -10.85 -1.36
N ILE A 284 6.71 -9.96 -1.95
CA ILE A 284 5.61 -10.31 -2.86
C ILE A 284 6.14 -10.94 -4.14
N CYS A 285 7.27 -10.46 -4.69
CA CYS A 285 7.94 -11.12 -5.80
C CYS A 285 8.25 -12.60 -5.49
N LYS A 286 8.85 -12.85 -4.33
CA LYS A 286 9.17 -14.21 -3.87
C LYS A 286 7.91 -15.06 -3.68
N ASP A 287 6.84 -14.48 -3.12
CA ASP A 287 5.54 -15.15 -2.95
C ASP A 287 4.90 -15.56 -4.28
N ILE A 288 4.95 -14.69 -5.30
CA ILE A 288 4.46 -14.99 -6.65
C ILE A 288 5.28 -16.10 -7.30
N LEU A 289 6.62 -16.04 -7.20
CA LEU A 289 7.51 -17.08 -7.73
C LEU A 289 7.27 -18.43 -7.07
N GLN A 290 6.95 -18.42 -5.77
CA GLN A 290 6.62 -19.60 -4.97
C GLN A 290 5.16 -20.07 -5.13
N ARG A 291 4.36 -19.41 -5.98
CA ARG A 291 2.97 -19.75 -6.34
C ARG A 291 1.93 -19.55 -5.23
N PHE A 292 2.20 -18.70 -4.24
CA PHE A 292 1.19 -18.37 -3.22
C PHE A 292 -0.03 -17.66 -3.80
N THR A 293 0.12 -17.00 -4.96
CA THR A 293 -0.93 -16.24 -5.65
C THR A 293 -1.76 -17.07 -6.64
N HIS A 294 -1.64 -18.40 -6.67
CA HIS A 294 -2.38 -19.23 -7.64
C HIS A 294 -3.90 -18.93 -7.62
N PRO A 295 -4.54 -18.63 -8.77
CA PRO A 295 -4.10 -18.92 -10.13
C PRO A 295 -3.27 -17.83 -10.82
N THR A 296 -3.07 -16.65 -10.22
CA THR A 296 -2.33 -15.53 -10.86
C THR A 296 -0.81 -15.76 -10.75
N VAL A 297 -0.32 -16.69 -11.57
CA VAL A 297 1.10 -17.10 -11.62
C VAL A 297 1.71 -16.85 -13.01
N PRO A 298 3.04 -16.62 -13.11
CA PRO A 298 3.68 -16.28 -14.40
C PRO A 298 3.48 -17.32 -15.52
N GLU A 299 3.20 -18.58 -15.18
CA GLU A 299 2.97 -19.65 -16.17
C GLU A 299 1.61 -19.57 -16.87
N MET A 300 0.63 -18.90 -16.27
CA MET A 300 -0.70 -18.71 -16.89
C MET A 300 -0.65 -17.72 -18.05
N GLN A 301 0.44 -16.93 -18.15
CA GLN A 301 0.68 -16.07 -19.29
C GLN A 301 1.14 -16.91 -20.49
N THR A 302 0.65 -16.55 -21.68
CA THR A 302 1.12 -17.16 -22.92
C THR A 302 2.64 -16.99 -23.05
N SER A 303 3.33 -18.06 -23.47
CA SER A 303 4.77 -18.08 -23.77
C SER A 303 5.74 -18.21 -22.57
N CYS A 304 5.27 -18.63 -21.39
CA CYS A 304 6.13 -18.95 -20.25
C CYS A 304 6.26 -20.47 -20.02
N THR A 305 7.46 -20.96 -19.74
CA THR A 305 7.74 -22.35 -19.38
C THR A 305 8.17 -22.44 -17.92
N TYR A 306 7.55 -23.35 -17.17
CA TYR A 306 7.92 -23.65 -15.79
C TYR A 306 8.89 -24.83 -15.72
N GLN A 307 9.95 -24.67 -14.92
CA GLN A 307 10.93 -25.71 -14.60
C GLN A 307 11.01 -25.90 -13.08
N ARG A 308 11.59 -27.05 -12.66
CA ARG A 308 11.79 -27.36 -11.23
C ARG A 308 12.58 -26.26 -10.52
N HIS A 309 12.36 -26.12 -9.21
CA HIS A 309 12.91 -25.06 -8.36
C HIS A 309 12.36 -23.66 -8.68
N ASN A 310 11.11 -23.56 -9.15
CA ASN A 310 10.44 -22.28 -9.43
C ASN A 310 11.19 -21.41 -10.43
N ILE A 311 11.63 -22.02 -11.52
CA ILE A 311 12.29 -21.32 -12.61
C ILE A 311 11.25 -21.08 -13.72
N TYR A 312 11.08 -19.82 -14.10
CA TYR A 312 10.17 -19.37 -15.14
C TYR A 312 10.99 -18.79 -16.29
N LYS A 313 10.81 -19.34 -17.51
CA LYS A 313 11.51 -18.88 -18.71
C LYS A 313 10.51 -18.54 -19.79
N LYS A 314 10.50 -17.28 -20.24
CA LYS A 314 9.77 -16.87 -21.44
C LYS A 314 10.50 -17.29 -22.72
N THR A 315 9.89 -17.06 -23.88
CA THR A 315 10.45 -17.39 -25.20
C THR A 315 11.66 -16.52 -25.55
N GLY A 316 12.61 -17.06 -26.32
CA GLY A 316 13.77 -16.30 -26.83
C GLY A 316 14.97 -16.19 -25.88
N VAL A 317 14.95 -16.91 -24.75
CA VAL A 317 16.06 -16.87 -23.79
C VAL A 317 17.29 -17.64 -24.32
N HIS A 318 18.43 -16.96 -24.37
CA HIS A 318 19.71 -17.53 -24.79
C HIS A 318 20.61 -17.75 -23.57
N LEU A 319 20.92 -19.01 -23.27
CA LEU A 319 21.78 -19.42 -22.15
C LEU A 319 23.06 -20.08 -22.68
N GLU A 320 24.22 -19.55 -22.29
CA GLU A 320 25.52 -20.19 -22.52
C GLU A 320 25.73 -21.44 -21.62
N VAL A 321 26.62 -22.34 -22.05
CA VAL A 321 26.76 -23.72 -21.51
C VAL A 321 27.11 -23.79 -20.01
N ASP A 322 27.74 -22.74 -19.46
CA ASP A 322 28.22 -22.70 -18.07
C ASP A 322 27.30 -21.92 -17.11
N THR A 323 26.13 -21.47 -17.55
CA THR A 323 25.23 -20.63 -16.74
C THR A 323 24.43 -21.47 -15.76
N LYS A 324 24.48 -21.08 -14.48
CA LYS A 324 23.80 -21.76 -13.37
C LYS A 324 22.61 -20.95 -12.89
N ILE A 325 21.41 -21.46 -13.17
CA ILE A 325 20.16 -20.92 -12.64
C ILE A 325 19.71 -21.84 -11.50
N LYS A 326 19.57 -21.29 -10.29
CA LYS A 326 19.26 -22.07 -9.09
C LYS A 326 17.75 -22.15 -8.84
N GLU A 327 17.20 -21.33 -7.95
CA GLU A 327 15.80 -21.40 -7.53
C GLU A 327 15.14 -20.02 -7.50
N ASN A 328 13.81 -20.00 -7.67
CA ASN A 328 12.96 -18.82 -7.68
C ASN A 328 13.48 -17.75 -8.66
N VAL A 329 13.57 -18.10 -9.94
CA VAL A 329 14.08 -17.20 -10.98
C VAL A 329 13.03 -17.01 -12.07
N ALA A 330 12.75 -15.77 -12.45
CA ALA A 330 11.94 -15.47 -13.63
C ALA A 330 12.78 -14.73 -14.69
N ILE A 331 12.70 -15.17 -15.94
CA ILE A 331 13.44 -14.60 -17.06
C ILE A 331 12.46 -14.16 -18.15
N GLY A 332 12.57 -12.89 -18.56
CA GLY A 332 11.81 -12.25 -19.62
C GLY A 332 12.15 -12.75 -21.03
N THR A 333 11.48 -12.19 -22.04
CA THR A 333 11.69 -12.61 -23.43
C THR A 333 13.01 -12.06 -23.98
N ASP A 334 13.63 -12.80 -24.90
CA ASP A 334 14.78 -12.33 -25.69
C ASP A 334 16.00 -11.87 -24.85
N SER A 335 16.15 -12.42 -23.64
CA SER A 335 17.27 -12.12 -22.75
C SER A 335 18.44 -13.09 -22.97
N SER A 336 19.66 -12.55 -23.01
CA SER A 336 20.91 -13.29 -23.26
C SER A 336 21.81 -13.32 -22.04
N PHE A 337 22.38 -14.50 -21.72
CA PHE A 337 23.24 -14.71 -20.55
C PHE A 337 24.59 -15.28 -20.97
N GLY A 338 25.67 -14.60 -20.60
CA GLY A 338 27.04 -15.04 -20.81
C GLY A 338 27.45 -16.23 -19.91
N SER A 339 28.67 -16.73 -20.14
CA SER A 339 29.20 -17.92 -19.48
C SER A 339 29.49 -17.69 -17.99
N LYS A 340 29.36 -18.76 -17.19
CA LYS A 340 29.66 -18.77 -15.73
C LYS A 340 28.81 -17.80 -14.90
N THR A 341 27.65 -17.40 -15.40
CA THR A 341 26.72 -16.54 -14.67
C THR A 341 25.91 -17.36 -13.66
N PHE A 342 25.70 -16.80 -12.46
CA PHE A 342 24.95 -17.43 -11.37
C PHE A 342 23.74 -16.58 -10.99
N ILE A 343 22.55 -17.19 -10.92
CA ILE A 343 21.29 -16.50 -10.66
C ILE A 343 20.46 -17.28 -9.64
N THR A 344 20.00 -16.58 -8.60
CA THR A 344 19.12 -17.13 -7.55
C THR A 344 18.16 -16.07 -7.00
N ASN A 345 16.93 -16.45 -6.68
CA ASN A 345 15.90 -15.58 -6.07
C ASN A 345 15.69 -14.23 -6.77
N SER A 346 15.81 -14.19 -8.11
CA SER A 346 15.92 -12.95 -8.87
C SER A 346 14.96 -12.94 -10.06
N THR A 347 14.51 -11.75 -10.46
CA THR A 347 13.72 -11.58 -11.69
C THR A 347 14.51 -10.78 -12.71
N VAL A 348 14.55 -11.25 -13.94
CA VAL A 348 15.19 -10.59 -15.08
C VAL A 348 14.13 -10.25 -16.11
N GLY A 349 14.05 -8.98 -16.49
CA GLY A 349 13.18 -8.45 -17.52
C GLY A 349 13.47 -8.98 -18.92
N SER A 350 12.81 -8.36 -19.88
CA SER A 350 12.89 -8.69 -21.30
C SER A 350 14.02 -7.89 -21.97
N ASN A 351 14.57 -8.43 -23.06
CA ASN A 351 15.67 -7.84 -23.84
C ASN A 351 16.93 -7.50 -23.01
N CYS A 352 17.17 -8.24 -21.93
CA CYS A 352 18.32 -8.01 -21.07
C CYS A 352 19.57 -8.71 -21.61
N ARG A 353 20.73 -8.04 -21.50
CA ARG A 353 22.02 -8.61 -21.90
C ARG A 353 22.92 -8.71 -20.68
N ILE A 354 23.17 -9.94 -20.24
CA ILE A 354 24.01 -10.23 -19.09
C ILE A 354 25.31 -10.85 -19.57
N GLY A 355 26.43 -10.25 -19.17
CA GLY A 355 27.78 -10.66 -19.53
C GLY A 355 28.24 -11.96 -18.86
N ASN A 356 29.54 -12.18 -18.89
CA ASN A 356 30.20 -13.35 -18.34
C ASN A 356 30.58 -13.16 -16.87
N ASN A 357 30.58 -14.25 -16.11
CA ASN A 357 30.99 -14.28 -14.71
C ASN A 357 30.20 -13.28 -13.83
N VAL A 358 28.89 -13.15 -14.08
CA VAL A 358 27.99 -12.27 -13.32
C VAL A 358 27.31 -13.07 -12.21
N THR A 359 27.23 -12.49 -11.00
CA THR A 359 26.52 -13.08 -9.87
C THR A 359 25.30 -12.22 -9.54
N ILE A 360 24.11 -12.82 -9.55
CA ILE A 360 22.82 -12.14 -9.34
C ILE A 360 22.06 -12.87 -8.21
N GLU A 361 21.92 -12.21 -7.07
CA GLU A 361 21.25 -12.74 -5.87
C GLU A 361 20.21 -11.75 -5.36
N ASP A 362 18.98 -12.22 -5.13
CA ASP A 362 17.86 -11.40 -4.60
C ASP A 362 17.70 -10.05 -5.34
N THR A 363 17.88 -10.05 -6.66
CA THR A 363 17.94 -8.83 -7.48
C THR A 363 16.79 -8.77 -8.47
N TYR A 364 16.24 -7.57 -8.67
CA TYR A 364 15.12 -7.32 -9.56
C TYR A 364 15.58 -6.43 -10.72
N ILE A 365 15.74 -7.04 -11.89
CA ILE A 365 16.22 -6.39 -13.11
C ILE A 365 15.02 -6.23 -14.04
N TRP A 366 14.75 -5.01 -14.48
CA TRP A 366 13.66 -4.71 -15.42
C TRP A 366 14.12 -4.77 -16.88
N ASP A 367 13.42 -4.11 -17.79
CA ASP A 367 13.56 -4.35 -19.23
C ASP A 367 14.75 -3.57 -19.83
N ASN A 368 15.33 -4.13 -20.90
CA ASN A 368 16.41 -3.53 -21.68
C ASN A 368 17.69 -3.19 -20.88
N VAL A 369 17.96 -3.94 -19.81
CA VAL A 369 19.16 -3.73 -18.99
C VAL A 369 20.37 -4.44 -19.59
N VAL A 370 21.52 -3.75 -19.61
CA VAL A 370 22.80 -4.31 -20.05
C VAL A 370 23.76 -4.39 -18.87
N ILE A 371 24.24 -5.59 -18.56
CA ILE A 371 25.21 -5.87 -17.51
C ILE A 371 26.44 -6.47 -18.17
N GLU A 372 27.58 -5.79 -18.08
CA GLU A 372 28.86 -6.29 -18.60
C GLU A 372 29.51 -7.34 -17.67
N ASP A 373 30.74 -7.73 -18.00
CA ASP A 373 31.42 -8.86 -17.36
C ASP A 373 31.85 -8.58 -15.91
N ASN A 374 31.93 -9.65 -15.10
CA ASN A 374 32.43 -9.65 -13.71
C ASN A 374 31.65 -8.74 -12.74
N CYS A 375 30.34 -8.60 -12.94
CA CYS A 375 29.48 -7.84 -12.04
C CYS A 375 28.94 -8.71 -10.89
N VAL A 376 28.77 -8.12 -9.71
CA VAL A 376 28.16 -8.77 -8.54
C VAL A 376 27.00 -7.92 -8.05
N LEU A 377 25.79 -8.48 -8.11
CA LEU A 377 24.54 -7.82 -7.77
C LEU A 377 23.86 -8.59 -6.64
N LYS A 378 23.60 -7.89 -5.53
CA LYS A 378 22.90 -8.45 -4.37
C LYS A 378 21.84 -7.49 -3.88
N GLN A 379 20.61 -7.98 -3.68
CA GLN A 379 19.51 -7.24 -3.04
C GLN A 379 19.33 -5.83 -3.61
N CYS A 380 19.19 -5.70 -4.93
CA CYS A 380 19.01 -4.40 -5.58
C CYS A 380 17.90 -4.42 -6.62
N ILE A 381 17.37 -3.23 -6.92
CA ILE A 381 16.42 -3.01 -8.01
C ILE A 381 17.11 -2.19 -9.10
N ILE A 382 17.05 -2.69 -10.33
CA ILE A 382 17.63 -2.07 -11.52
C ILE A 382 16.50 -1.79 -12.51
N ALA A 383 16.22 -0.51 -12.72
CA ALA A 383 15.15 -0.04 -13.59
C ALA A 383 15.49 -0.16 -15.09
N ASP A 384 14.55 0.28 -15.95
CA ASP A 384 14.68 0.07 -17.40
C ASP A 384 15.84 0.88 -18.00
N ASN A 385 16.43 0.31 -19.07
CA ASN A 385 17.49 0.94 -19.86
C ASN A 385 18.78 1.29 -19.07
N VAL A 386 19.05 0.58 -17.97
CA VAL A 386 20.29 0.75 -17.20
C VAL A 386 21.45 0.01 -17.87
N HIS A 387 22.64 0.62 -17.86
CA HIS A 387 23.88 0.00 -18.33
C HIS A 387 24.92 -0.07 -17.21
N LEU A 388 25.21 -1.29 -16.75
CA LEU A 388 26.29 -1.58 -15.81
C LEU A 388 27.55 -1.99 -16.57
N LYS A 389 28.63 -1.23 -16.40
CA LYS A 389 29.94 -1.55 -16.97
C LYS A 389 30.65 -2.69 -16.21
N SER A 390 31.77 -3.11 -16.75
CA SER A 390 32.54 -4.24 -16.23
C SER A 390 33.08 -4.00 -14.82
N ASN A 391 33.17 -5.07 -14.02
CA ASN A 391 33.66 -5.06 -12.63
C ASN A 391 32.87 -4.15 -11.66
N VAL A 392 31.54 -4.08 -11.83
CA VAL A 392 30.67 -3.33 -10.91
C VAL A 392 30.14 -4.23 -9.79
N THR A 393 30.27 -3.78 -8.56
CA THR A 393 29.73 -4.45 -7.37
C THR A 393 28.66 -3.59 -6.72
N ILE A 394 27.45 -4.12 -6.62
CA ILE A 394 26.32 -3.46 -5.98
C ILE A 394 25.97 -4.23 -4.72
N LYS A 395 26.00 -3.53 -3.59
CA LYS A 395 25.63 -4.05 -2.27
C LYS A 395 24.13 -3.86 -2.01
N GLY A 396 23.63 -4.61 -1.03
CA GLY A 396 22.21 -4.69 -0.72
C GLY A 396 21.57 -3.34 -0.42
N GLY A 397 20.30 -3.24 -0.79
CA GLY A 397 19.46 -2.07 -0.59
C GLY A 397 19.60 -0.97 -1.65
N SER A 398 20.34 -1.22 -2.73
CA SER A 398 20.56 -0.19 -3.75
C SER A 398 19.42 -0.10 -4.75
N LEU A 399 19.04 1.12 -5.12
CA LEU A 399 17.99 1.43 -6.10
C LEU A 399 18.61 2.19 -7.27
N ILE A 400 18.56 1.62 -8.47
CA ILE A 400 19.09 2.25 -9.68
C ILE A 400 17.93 2.61 -10.60
N SER A 401 17.69 3.91 -10.74
CA SER A 401 16.62 4.45 -11.57
C SER A 401 16.92 4.33 -13.07
N TYR A 402 15.94 4.71 -13.88
CA TYR A 402 15.93 4.57 -15.33
C TYR A 402 17.10 5.29 -16.00
N ASN A 403 17.61 4.71 -17.09
CA ASN A 403 18.66 5.29 -17.94
C ASN A 403 20.01 5.60 -17.25
N VAL A 404 20.23 5.09 -16.04
CA VAL A 404 21.50 5.25 -15.33
C VAL A 404 22.60 4.40 -15.99
N VAL A 405 23.81 4.97 -16.06
CA VAL A 405 25.01 4.25 -16.48
C VAL A 405 26.01 4.25 -15.34
N LEU A 406 26.47 3.07 -14.91
CA LEU A 406 27.56 2.94 -13.94
C LEU A 406 28.86 2.61 -14.68
N GLY A 407 29.89 3.43 -14.48
CA GLY A 407 31.22 3.23 -15.05
C GLY A 407 31.93 1.95 -14.53
N PRO A 408 33.07 1.58 -15.14
CA PRO A 408 33.77 0.35 -14.80
C PRO A 408 34.50 0.46 -13.44
N ASN A 409 34.65 -0.68 -12.76
CA ASN A 409 35.36 -0.83 -11.47
C ASN A 409 34.75 -0.03 -10.30
N ILE A 410 33.43 0.02 -10.22
CA ILE A 410 32.72 0.75 -9.15
C ILE A 410 32.17 -0.22 -8.11
N THR A 411 32.26 0.18 -6.84
CA THR A 411 31.58 -0.50 -5.75
C THR A 411 30.60 0.47 -5.10
N LEU A 412 29.31 0.19 -5.21
CA LEU A 412 28.28 0.95 -4.51
C LEU A 412 28.17 0.49 -3.06
N LYS A 413 27.87 1.44 -2.16
CA LYS A 413 27.59 1.15 -0.76
C LYS A 413 26.19 0.54 -0.62
N LYS A 414 25.88 -0.02 0.55
CA LYS A 414 24.48 -0.39 0.87
C LYS A 414 23.59 0.87 0.76
N PHE A 415 22.30 0.67 0.44
CA PHE A 415 21.29 1.73 0.41
C PHE A 415 21.59 2.92 -0.52
N SER A 416 22.33 2.69 -1.60
CA SER A 416 22.66 3.74 -2.57
C SER A 416 21.51 3.92 -3.58
N HIS A 417 20.87 5.09 -3.56
CA HIS A 417 19.82 5.44 -4.52
C HIS A 417 20.41 6.33 -5.63
N ILE A 418 20.43 5.83 -6.86
CA ILE A 418 21.01 6.54 -8.01
C ILE A 418 19.90 6.88 -8.98
N PHE A 419 19.86 8.15 -9.34
CA PHE A 419 18.88 8.74 -10.23
C PHE A 419 19.55 9.35 -11.46
N TYR A 420 18.82 9.40 -12.57
CA TYR A 420 19.22 10.15 -13.75
C TYR A 420 18.21 11.29 -13.97
N ASP A 421 18.60 12.52 -13.63
CA ASP A 421 17.75 13.71 -13.83
C ASP A 421 17.79 14.14 -15.30
N THR A 422 16.65 14.06 -15.99
CA THR A 422 16.48 14.54 -17.37
C THR A 422 16.19 16.05 -17.45
N ASP A 423 15.70 16.65 -16.38
CA ASP A 423 15.01 17.94 -16.40
C ASP A 423 15.95 19.09 -16.02
N LYS A 424 16.95 18.82 -15.17
CA LYS A 424 18.01 19.80 -14.88
C LYS A 424 19.10 19.77 -15.95
N LYS A 425 18.98 20.64 -16.96
CA LYS A 425 20.09 20.95 -17.89
C LYS A 425 21.27 21.51 -17.11
N GLY A 426 22.31 20.70 -16.90
CA GLY A 426 23.58 21.12 -16.30
C GLY A 426 23.98 20.40 -15.01
N VAL A 427 23.31 19.30 -14.63
CA VAL A 427 23.73 18.53 -13.45
C VAL A 427 25.12 17.93 -13.67
N LYS A 428 26.03 18.21 -12.74
CA LYS A 428 27.32 17.51 -12.66
C LYS A 428 27.03 16.09 -12.18
N PHE A 429 27.27 15.10 -13.02
CA PHE A 429 27.21 13.71 -12.60
C PHE A 429 28.27 13.46 -11.52
N ASP A 430 27.90 12.72 -10.48
CA ASP A 430 28.81 12.37 -9.39
C ASP A 430 29.80 11.31 -9.87
N THR A 431 30.85 11.74 -10.57
CA THR A 431 31.89 10.86 -11.09
C THR A 431 32.63 10.09 -10.00
N SER A 432 32.51 10.51 -8.74
CA SER A 432 33.01 9.79 -7.56
C SER A 432 32.22 8.51 -7.26
N ILE A 433 30.94 8.46 -7.63
CA ILE A 433 30.01 7.36 -7.29
C ILE A 433 29.64 6.58 -8.54
N VAL A 434 29.34 7.25 -9.65
CA VAL A 434 29.01 6.60 -10.93
C VAL A 434 30.22 6.41 -11.85
N GLY A 435 31.40 6.90 -11.47
CA GLY A 435 32.64 6.78 -12.24
C GLY A 435 32.75 7.77 -13.40
N ASN A 436 33.92 7.80 -14.05
CA ASN A 436 34.24 8.78 -15.10
C ASN A 436 33.35 8.65 -16.36
N GLU A 437 32.82 7.45 -16.63
CA GLU A 437 31.89 7.16 -17.73
C GLU A 437 30.43 7.06 -17.25
N GLY A 438 30.20 7.29 -15.96
CA GLY A 438 28.90 7.17 -15.34
C GLY A 438 27.97 8.32 -15.66
N LYS A 439 26.68 7.99 -15.72
CA LYS A 439 25.59 8.94 -15.85
C LYS A 439 24.59 8.68 -14.74
N GLY A 440 24.64 9.50 -13.70
CA GLY A 440 23.73 9.43 -12.57
C GLY A 440 24.16 10.39 -11.46
N VAL A 441 23.23 10.63 -10.55
CA VAL A 441 23.36 11.49 -9.38
C VAL A 441 22.78 10.71 -8.21
N VAL A 442 23.37 10.84 -7.03
CA VAL A 442 22.76 10.25 -5.83
C VAL A 442 21.49 11.02 -5.51
N TYR A 443 20.38 10.29 -5.36
CA TYR A 443 19.15 10.88 -4.91
C TYR A 443 19.28 11.18 -3.41
N ILE A 444 19.20 12.47 -3.08
CA ILE A 444 19.05 12.96 -1.72
C ILE A 444 17.64 13.54 -1.69
N ALA A 445 16.76 13.02 -0.83
CA ALA A 445 15.44 13.60 -0.63
C ALA A 445 15.62 15.07 -0.18
N ASP A 446 14.85 15.99 -0.77
CA ASP A 446 14.95 17.41 -0.41
C ASP A 446 14.52 17.58 1.06
N LYS A 447 15.43 18.07 1.92
CA LYS A 447 15.25 18.24 3.38
C LYS A 447 14.15 19.26 3.78
N ASP A 448 13.53 19.93 2.81
CA ASP A 448 12.68 21.11 3.08
C ASP A 448 11.19 20.77 3.27
N ASP A 449 10.75 19.52 3.03
CA ASP A 449 9.34 19.12 3.16
C ASP A 449 9.08 17.91 4.10
N GLU A 450 10.10 17.33 4.74
CA GLU A 450 9.92 16.08 5.51
C GLU A 450 10.50 16.20 6.92
N SER A 451 9.70 15.80 7.92
CA SER A 451 10.06 15.76 9.35
C SER A 451 11.22 14.80 9.62
N GLU A 452 11.96 14.99 10.72
CA GLU A 452 13.10 14.12 11.13
C GLU A 452 12.74 12.62 11.20
N GLU A 453 11.46 12.27 11.24
CA GLU A 453 10.95 10.90 11.19
C GLU A 453 11.21 10.21 9.84
N GLU A 454 11.22 10.92 8.70
CA GLU A 454 11.37 10.30 7.37
C GLU A 454 12.83 9.97 6.99
N GLU A 455 13.83 10.64 7.59
CA GLU A 455 15.24 10.27 7.42
C GLU A 455 15.54 8.89 8.05
N ALA A 456 14.92 8.57 9.20
CA ALA A 456 14.97 7.23 9.79
C ALA A 456 14.27 6.19 8.89
N VAL A 457 13.23 6.62 8.15
CA VAL A 457 12.47 5.73 7.27
C VAL A 457 13.27 5.30 6.04
N PHE A 458 14.21 6.10 5.52
CA PHE A 458 15.05 5.67 4.39
C PHE A 458 16.01 4.52 4.74
N GLU A 459 16.49 4.43 5.98
CA GLU A 459 17.23 3.27 6.48
C GLU A 459 16.27 2.08 6.74
N GLU A 460 15.04 2.33 7.18
CA GLU A 460 13.99 1.31 7.36
C GLU A 460 13.35 0.79 6.05
N ILE A 461 13.55 1.44 4.89
CA ILE A 461 13.00 1.02 3.56
C ILE A 461 13.25 -0.46 3.25
N TRP A 462 14.33 -1.02 3.82
CA TRP A 462 14.74 -2.41 3.64
C TRP A 462 14.56 -3.32 4.85
N GLY A 463 14.09 -2.78 5.98
CA GLY A 463 13.84 -3.57 7.20
C GLY A 463 15.08 -4.26 7.79
N GLU A 464 16.28 -3.76 7.49
CA GLU A 464 17.48 -4.05 8.29
C GLU A 464 17.73 -2.81 9.16
N SER A 465 17.24 -2.83 10.40
CA SER A 465 18.01 -2.20 11.47
C SER A 465 19.33 -2.97 11.55
N ASP A 466 20.46 -2.27 11.68
CA ASP A 466 21.72 -2.91 12.05
C ASP A 466 21.58 -3.48 13.48
N ASP A 467 20.94 -4.65 13.61
CA ASP A 467 20.82 -5.43 14.85
C ASP A 467 22.17 -6.11 15.18
N GLU A 468 23.26 -5.34 15.22
CA GLU A 468 24.50 -5.76 15.87
C GLU A 468 24.60 -5.22 17.32
N ASN A 469 23.53 -4.64 17.88
CA ASN A 469 23.51 -4.12 19.26
C ASN A 469 22.28 -4.50 20.11
N GLU A 470 21.50 -5.52 19.75
CA GLU A 470 20.43 -6.05 20.61
C GLU A 470 20.80 -7.43 21.20
N ASP A 471 21.94 -7.49 21.90
CA ASP A 471 22.29 -8.61 22.77
C ASP A 471 22.56 -8.07 24.19
N GLU A 472 21.57 -7.43 24.81
CA GLU A 472 21.50 -7.21 26.27
C GLU A 472 20.12 -6.63 26.61
N ASP A 473 19.08 -7.46 26.70
CA ASP A 473 17.96 -7.31 27.65
C ASP A 473 16.93 -8.44 27.43
N GLU A 474 17.34 -9.68 27.70
CA GLU A 474 16.38 -10.72 28.08
C GLU A 474 15.82 -10.41 29.48
N ASP A 475 14.51 -10.68 29.65
CA ASP A 475 13.76 -10.83 30.90
C ASP A 475 13.02 -9.60 31.48
N LYS A 476 11.76 -9.40 31.02
CA LYS A 476 10.56 -9.44 31.90
C LYS A 476 9.25 -9.23 31.12
N TRP A 477 8.57 -10.34 30.84
CA TRP A 477 7.14 -10.31 30.55
C TRP A 477 6.37 -10.16 31.88
N THR A 478 5.85 -8.97 32.17
CA THR A 478 4.83 -8.79 33.21
C THR A 478 3.58 -8.20 32.60
N THR A 479 2.52 -9.01 32.51
CA THR A 479 1.16 -8.53 32.25
C THR A 479 0.68 -7.71 33.44
N SER A 480 0.78 -6.38 33.34
CA SER A 480 0.12 -5.48 34.28
C SER A 480 -1.15 -4.93 33.64
N THR A 481 -2.28 -5.61 33.86
CA THR A 481 -3.60 -4.98 33.77
C THR A 481 -3.77 -4.06 34.97
N THR A 482 -3.45 -2.78 34.81
CA THR A 482 -3.78 -1.74 35.81
C THR A 482 -5.23 -1.33 35.64
N PHE A 483 -6.11 -1.93 36.45
CA PHE A 483 -7.40 -1.32 36.77
C PHE A 483 -7.17 -0.28 37.87
N SER A 484 -7.35 0.99 37.54
CA SER A 484 -7.25 2.11 38.47
C SER A 484 -8.55 2.22 39.27
N ASP A 485 -8.66 1.45 40.36
CA ASP A 485 -9.67 1.67 41.40
C ASP A 485 -9.13 2.67 42.43
N ASN A 486 -9.40 3.96 42.22
CA ASN A 486 -9.15 4.98 43.24
C ASN A 486 -10.32 5.03 44.23
N ASN A 487 -10.19 4.28 45.32
CA ASN A 487 -10.96 4.51 46.54
C ASN A 487 -10.13 4.16 47.77
N THR A 488 -9.41 5.14 48.33
CA THR A 488 -9.22 5.20 49.78
C THR A 488 -9.07 6.66 50.21
N SER A 489 -9.92 6.98 51.18
CA SER A 489 -10.07 8.21 51.95
C SER A 489 -8.79 8.94 52.34
N ASP A 490 -8.79 10.26 52.13
CA ASP A 490 -8.33 11.22 53.13
C ASP A 490 -9.31 12.38 53.23
N ASN A 491 -9.87 12.53 54.43
CA ASN A 491 -10.63 13.68 54.87
C ASN A 491 -9.64 14.82 55.14
N GLU A 492 -9.39 15.69 54.17
CA GLU A 492 -9.00 17.06 54.43
C GLU A 492 -10.00 18.01 53.78
N LEU A 493 -10.33 19.04 54.53
CA LEU A 493 -11.41 19.99 54.30
C LEU A 493 -11.23 20.68 52.93
N ILE A 494 -12.22 20.51 52.06
CA ILE A 494 -12.39 21.27 50.82
C ILE A 494 -12.69 22.72 51.20
N ASP A 495 -11.67 23.56 51.19
CA ASP A 495 -11.80 25.00 50.97
C ASP A 495 -11.46 25.25 49.49
N THR A 496 -12.51 25.24 48.68
CA THR A 496 -12.65 25.81 47.31
C THR A 496 -11.38 26.22 46.56
N ASP A 497 -11.04 25.44 45.53
CA ASP A 497 -10.19 25.83 44.40
C ASP A 497 -10.80 27.02 43.63
N LEU A 498 -10.42 28.24 44.00
CA LEU A 498 -10.79 29.49 43.30
C LEU A 498 -9.56 30.31 42.86
N VAL A 499 -8.35 29.73 42.86
CA VAL A 499 -7.09 30.50 42.74
C VAL A 499 -6.21 30.10 41.54
N ASP A 500 -6.69 29.32 40.57
CA ASP A 500 -5.87 29.01 39.37
C ASP A 500 -6.47 29.47 38.03
N ASP A 501 -7.80 29.56 37.88
CA ASP A 501 -8.42 30.01 36.63
C ASP A 501 -8.00 31.43 36.22
N THR A 502 -7.77 32.31 37.19
CA THR A 502 -7.33 33.69 36.89
C THR A 502 -5.92 33.73 36.34
N LYS A 503 -5.00 32.87 36.84
CA LYS A 503 -3.61 32.84 36.37
C LYS A 503 -3.51 32.21 34.99
N VAL A 504 -4.22 31.10 34.77
CA VAL A 504 -4.31 30.45 33.46
C VAL A 504 -4.87 31.42 32.42
N PHE A 505 -5.92 32.18 32.76
CA PHE A 505 -6.46 33.22 31.90
C PHE A 505 -5.45 34.36 31.63
N PHE A 506 -4.72 34.82 32.65
CA PHE A 506 -3.70 35.85 32.46
C PHE A 506 -2.56 35.38 31.55
N ASP A 507 -2.12 34.14 31.70
CA ASP A 507 -1.05 33.56 30.89
C ASP A 507 -1.51 33.39 29.43
N GLU A 508 -2.74 32.92 29.21
CA GLU A 508 -3.33 32.79 27.86
C GLU A 508 -3.49 34.15 27.15
N VAL A 509 -3.98 35.17 27.87
CA VAL A 509 -4.11 36.53 27.32
C VAL A 509 -2.74 37.16 27.02
N VAL A 510 -1.73 36.89 27.86
CA VAL A 510 -0.36 37.36 27.62
C VAL A 510 0.22 36.70 26.37
N ASP A 511 0.00 35.41 26.16
CA ASP A 511 0.46 34.69 24.98
C ASP A 511 -0.25 35.16 23.70
N SER A 512 -1.57 35.37 23.73
CA SER A 512 -2.32 35.97 22.62
C SER A 512 -1.82 37.37 22.27
N LEU A 513 -1.49 38.20 23.26
CA LEU A 513 -0.90 39.53 23.05
C LEU A 513 0.50 39.45 22.44
N GLN A 514 1.36 38.55 22.93
CA GLN A 514 2.71 38.36 22.40
C GLN A 514 2.68 37.87 20.95
N ARG A 515 1.80 36.91 20.63
CA ARG A 515 1.57 36.42 19.27
C ARG A 515 1.06 37.54 18.35
N GLY A 516 0.05 38.28 18.80
CA GLY A 516 -0.51 39.39 18.03
C GLY A 516 0.51 40.48 17.70
N ILE A 517 1.45 40.79 18.61
CA ILE A 517 2.54 41.73 18.36
C ILE A 517 3.56 41.17 17.37
N LYS A 518 3.91 39.88 17.49
CA LYS A 518 4.88 39.20 16.60
C LYS A 518 4.35 39.08 15.17
N GLU A 519 3.07 38.78 15.02
CA GLU A 519 2.41 38.55 13.73
C GLU A 519 1.76 39.80 13.14
N ARG A 520 1.74 40.92 13.89
CA ARG A 520 1.07 42.19 13.53
C ARG A 520 -0.40 42.00 13.17
N VAL A 521 -1.11 41.27 14.03
CA VAL A 521 -2.54 41.02 13.88
C VAL A 521 -3.34 42.30 14.14
N ASP A 522 -4.41 42.52 13.38
CA ASP A 522 -5.31 43.66 13.58
C ASP A 522 -5.96 43.64 14.98
N CYS A 523 -6.08 44.83 15.59
CA CYS A 523 -6.57 44.99 16.96
C CYS A 523 -7.96 44.37 17.19
N ASP A 524 -8.83 44.37 16.18
CA ASP A 524 -10.19 43.83 16.30
C ASP A 524 -10.20 42.30 16.45
N ASN A 525 -9.29 41.59 15.76
CA ASN A 525 -9.14 40.14 15.89
C ASN A 525 -8.54 39.75 17.24
N LEU A 526 -7.61 40.56 17.73
CA LEU A 526 -7.00 40.35 19.05
C LEU A 526 -8.00 40.57 20.20
N ILE A 527 -8.91 41.54 20.04
CA ILE A 527 -10.03 41.74 20.97
C ILE A 527 -10.97 40.52 20.97
N LEU A 528 -11.24 39.92 19.81
CA LEU A 528 -12.07 38.72 19.73
C LEU A 528 -11.40 37.52 20.42
N GLU A 529 -10.10 37.33 20.21
CA GLU A 529 -9.33 36.25 20.83
C GLU A 529 -9.29 36.34 22.36
N ILE A 530 -9.05 37.54 22.90
CA ILE A 530 -9.08 37.78 24.35
C ILE A 530 -10.50 37.60 24.92
N ASN A 531 -11.53 37.96 24.15
CA ASN A 531 -12.91 37.75 24.57
C ASN A 531 -13.32 36.27 24.52
N SER A 532 -12.72 35.44 23.64
CA SER A 532 -12.95 34.00 23.65
C SER A 532 -12.30 33.33 24.85
N SER A 533 -11.08 33.71 25.25
CA SER A 533 -10.41 33.14 26.44
C SER A 533 -11.11 33.49 27.76
N LYS A 534 -12.02 34.47 27.75
CA LYS A 534 -12.76 34.92 28.94
C LYS A 534 -13.89 33.96 29.35
N TYR A 535 -14.30 33.05 28.46
CA TYR A 535 -15.37 32.07 28.64
C TYR A 535 -14.81 30.67 28.51
#